data_AF-A0A923HJA5-F1
#
_entry.id   AF-A0A923HJA5-F1
#
_cell.length_a   1.000
_cell.length_b   1.000
_cell.length_c   1.000
_cell.angle_alpha   90.00
_cell.angle_beta   90.00
_cell.angle_gamma   90.00
#
_symmetry.space_group_name_H-M   'P 1'
#
loop_
_entity.id
_entity.type
_entity.pdbx_description
1 polymer ?
#
loop_
_entity_poly.entity_id
_entity_poly.type
_entity_poly.pdbx_seq_one_letter_code
_entity_poly.pdbx_strand_id
1 'polypeptide(L)'
;MGKKILTETNLVLPRNVDNGLNCANCHLKAGTVAGAAPWLGIWGVFPEYRARSGKLISLQERINDCFERSMNGKPLDFASPEMNNILAYMRWLSTGVPTGTSIAGRGFISINQKLKPDSESGASIYEEKCASCHGKKGEGSKTEKTYTFPPLWGPDSFNDGAGMARTYTAAAFVKHNMPLGQGETLTDQEAIDVAEYFTHQIRPVYSKKSLDWPNGDKPKDARY
;
A
#
# COMPACT_ATOMS: atom_id res chain seq x y z
N MET A 1 17.43 -5.49 12.07
CA MET A 1 16.14 -6.19 12.27
C MET A 1 14.98 -5.48 11.57
N GLY A 2 14.72 -4.18 11.80
CA GLY A 2 13.58 -3.46 11.21
C GLY A 2 13.41 -3.57 9.68
N LYS A 3 14.50 -3.41 8.92
CA LYS A 3 14.49 -3.63 7.46
C LYS A 3 13.90 -5.00 7.09
N LYS A 4 14.36 -6.06 7.76
CA LYS A 4 13.93 -7.44 7.51
C LYS A 4 12.44 -7.60 7.80
N ILE A 5 11.96 -7.07 8.92
CA ILE A 5 10.52 -7.08 9.24
C ILE A 5 9.70 -6.44 8.11
N LEU A 6 10.17 -5.35 7.52
CA LEU A 6 9.41 -4.65 6.48
C LEU A 6 9.54 -5.29 5.08
N THR A 7 10.65 -5.98 4.79
CA THR A 7 10.87 -6.65 3.50
C THR A 7 10.34 -8.08 3.46
N GLU A 8 10.22 -8.73 4.61
CA GLU A 8 9.82 -10.13 4.78
C GLU A 8 8.75 -10.26 5.88
N THR A 9 7.83 -9.30 5.96
CA THR A 9 6.81 -9.18 7.00
C THR A 9 6.00 -10.46 7.21
N ASN A 10 5.54 -11.12 6.14
CA ASN A 10 4.74 -12.35 6.27
C ASN A 10 5.55 -13.50 6.89
N LEU A 11 6.86 -13.54 6.65
CA LEU A 11 7.76 -14.56 7.20
C LEU A 11 8.13 -14.26 8.65
N VAL A 12 8.40 -13.00 8.96
CA VAL A 12 8.93 -12.58 10.26
C VAL A 12 7.81 -12.43 11.29
N LEU A 13 6.62 -12.01 10.86
CA LEU A 13 5.48 -11.72 11.74
C LEU A 13 4.21 -12.51 11.35
N PRO A 14 4.26 -13.85 11.29
CA PRO A 14 3.12 -14.67 10.84
C PRO A 14 1.91 -14.60 11.78
N ARG A 15 2.05 -14.03 12.99
CA ARG A 15 0.93 -13.82 13.94
C ARG A 15 0.20 -12.49 13.74
N ASN A 16 0.75 -11.61 12.90
CA ASN A 16 0.26 -10.25 12.67
C ASN A 16 -0.14 -10.01 11.22
N VAL A 17 0.11 -10.97 10.33
CA VAL A 17 -0.16 -10.90 8.90
C VAL A 17 -1.02 -12.10 8.53
N ASP A 18 -2.22 -11.83 8.02
CA ASP A 18 -3.20 -12.87 7.64
C ASP A 18 -3.36 -12.94 6.10
N ASN A 19 -2.33 -12.49 5.35
CA ASN A 19 -2.27 -12.54 3.90
C ASN A 19 -0.85 -12.81 3.37
N GLY A 20 -0.66 -12.76 2.05
CA GLY A 20 0.62 -13.07 1.39
C GLY A 20 1.58 -11.89 1.24
N LEU A 21 1.26 -10.71 1.78
CA LEU A 21 1.99 -9.48 1.45
C LEU A 21 3.16 -9.20 2.41
N ASN A 22 4.04 -8.33 1.96
CA ASN A 22 5.11 -7.69 2.71
C ASN A 22 5.00 -6.18 2.53
N CYS A 23 5.49 -5.38 3.48
CA CYS A 23 5.45 -3.92 3.31
C CYS A 23 6.17 -3.48 2.03
N ALA A 24 7.28 -4.16 1.70
CA ALA A 24 8.06 -3.90 0.49
C ALA A 24 7.34 -4.20 -0.84
N ASN A 25 6.17 -4.87 -0.84
CA ASN A 25 5.38 -5.06 -2.06
C ASN A 25 4.73 -3.75 -2.55
N CYS A 26 4.49 -2.79 -1.65
CA CYS A 26 4.01 -1.44 -2.01
C CYS A 26 5.10 -0.36 -1.79
N HIS A 27 5.95 -0.56 -0.79
CA HIS A 27 7.04 0.35 -0.43
C HIS A 27 8.35 -0.11 -1.07
N LEU A 28 8.50 0.18 -2.35
CA LEU A 28 9.53 -0.43 -3.20
C LEU A 28 10.96 -0.13 -2.73
N LYS A 29 11.87 -1.09 -3.01
CA LYS A 29 13.27 -1.09 -2.59
C LYS A 29 13.46 -0.74 -1.10
N ALA A 30 12.71 -1.43 -0.24
CA ALA A 30 12.68 -1.19 1.21
C ALA A 30 12.36 0.28 1.57
N GLY A 31 11.35 0.84 0.91
CA GLY A 31 10.82 2.17 1.18
C GLY A 31 11.74 3.32 0.77
N THR A 32 12.55 3.15 -0.28
CA THR A 32 13.49 4.18 -0.77
C THR A 32 13.11 4.77 -2.13
N VAL A 33 12.08 4.25 -2.79
CA VAL A 33 11.62 4.74 -4.11
C VAL A 33 10.64 5.91 -3.94
N ALA A 34 10.99 7.06 -4.52
CA ALA A 34 10.10 8.20 -4.68
C ALA A 34 8.84 7.81 -5.46
N GLY A 35 7.67 8.34 -5.09
CA GLY A 35 6.40 8.00 -5.76
C GLY A 35 5.89 6.58 -5.47
N ALA A 36 6.57 5.82 -4.60
CA ALA A 36 6.15 4.50 -4.09
C ALA A 36 5.98 4.52 -2.56
N ALA A 37 5.52 5.65 -2.02
CA ALA A 37 5.36 5.91 -0.59
C ALA A 37 6.63 5.58 0.22
N PRO A 38 7.77 6.26 -0.04
CA PRO A 38 9.01 5.98 0.67
C PRO A 38 8.88 6.21 2.18
N TRP A 39 9.64 5.44 2.96
CA TRP A 39 9.80 5.64 4.41
C TRP A 39 10.86 6.69 4.73
N LEU A 40 11.71 7.05 3.75
CA LEU A 40 12.67 8.14 3.87
C LEU A 40 11.95 9.43 4.27
N GLY A 41 12.41 10.07 5.34
CA GLY A 41 11.86 11.33 5.85
C GLY A 41 10.56 11.19 6.64
N ILE A 42 9.95 10.00 6.72
CA ILE A 42 8.66 9.82 7.40
C ILE A 42 8.76 10.05 8.92
N TRP A 43 9.94 9.90 9.51
CA TRP A 43 10.17 10.17 10.93
C TRP A 43 9.88 11.63 11.30
N GLY A 44 10.23 12.57 10.42
CA GLY A 44 10.14 14.00 10.70
C GLY A 44 8.74 14.59 10.52
N VAL A 45 7.79 13.85 9.96
CA VAL A 45 6.44 14.36 9.61
C VAL A 45 5.32 13.83 10.51
N PHE A 46 5.62 12.89 11.41
CA PHE A 46 4.68 12.39 12.41
C PHE A 46 4.92 13.05 13.78
N PRO A 47 3.88 13.31 14.60
CA PRO A 47 2.47 12.94 14.37
C PRO A 47 1.80 13.75 13.24
N GLU A 48 0.83 13.14 12.56
CA GLU A 48 0.13 13.72 11.40
C GLU A 48 -1.38 13.57 11.52
N TYR A 49 -2.14 14.57 11.08
CA TYR A 49 -3.60 14.48 11.04
C TYR A 49 -4.04 13.53 9.92
N ARG A 50 -4.99 12.65 10.22
CA ARG A 50 -5.54 11.71 9.24
C ARG A 50 -7.05 11.83 9.21
N ALA A 51 -7.55 12.29 8.06
CA ALA A 51 -8.97 12.31 7.69
C ALA A 51 -9.70 11.02 8.08
N ARG A 52 -9.11 9.86 7.70
CA ARG A 52 -9.69 8.55 7.97
C ARG A 52 -10.01 8.30 9.45
N SER A 53 -9.16 8.71 10.39
CA SER A 53 -9.40 8.53 11.82
C SER A 53 -9.96 9.79 12.50
N GLY A 54 -10.06 10.91 11.79
CA GLY A 54 -10.48 12.20 12.33
C GLY A 54 -9.55 12.77 13.40
N LYS A 55 -8.30 12.30 13.52
CA LYS A 55 -7.37 12.71 14.59
C LYS A 55 -5.92 12.78 14.14
N LEU A 56 -5.09 13.43 14.96
CA LEU A 56 -3.64 13.27 14.93
C LEU A 56 -3.28 11.83 15.30
N ILE A 57 -2.44 11.20 14.50
CA ILE A 57 -1.91 9.86 14.79
C ILE A 57 -0.39 9.88 14.85
N SER A 58 0.15 9.01 15.69
CA SER A 58 1.56 8.65 15.75
C SER A 58 1.99 7.79 14.55
N LEU A 59 3.31 7.64 14.36
CA LEU A 59 3.85 6.72 13.37
C LEU A 59 3.54 5.25 13.72
N GLN A 60 3.48 4.90 15.01
CA GLN A 60 3.06 3.55 15.46
C GLN A 60 1.61 3.25 15.06
N GLU A 61 0.70 4.19 15.29
CA GLU A 61 -0.69 4.07 14.82
C GLU A 61 -0.74 3.90 13.30
N ARG A 62 0.04 4.69 12.55
CA ARG A 62 0.11 4.57 11.09
C ARG A 62 0.61 3.20 10.62
N ILE A 63 1.60 2.63 11.31
CA ILE A 63 2.12 1.28 11.04
C ILE A 63 1.04 0.24 11.33
N ASN A 64 0.33 0.36 12.45
CA ASN A 64 -0.74 -0.57 12.80
C ASN A 64 -1.95 -0.48 11.86
N ASP A 65 -2.29 0.70 11.34
CA ASP A 65 -3.27 0.83 10.26
C ASP A 65 -2.86 0.02 9.02
N CYS A 66 -1.56 -0.05 8.70
CA CYS A 66 -1.08 -0.91 7.61
C CYS A 66 -1.22 -2.40 7.94
N PHE A 67 -0.91 -2.83 9.16
CA PHE A 67 -1.09 -4.22 9.58
C PHE A 67 -2.56 -4.65 9.47
N GLU A 68 -3.47 -3.84 9.99
CA GLU A 68 -4.90 -4.18 9.99
C GLU A 68 -5.54 -4.16 8.59
N ARG A 69 -4.94 -3.44 7.64
CA ARG A 69 -5.56 -3.20 6.32
C ARG A 69 -4.78 -3.83 5.17
N SER A 70 -3.57 -3.35 4.94
CA SER A 70 -2.71 -3.87 3.88
C SER A 70 -2.28 -5.31 4.15
N MET A 71 -1.99 -5.65 5.41
CA MET A 71 -1.57 -7.00 5.80
C MET A 71 -2.73 -7.89 6.25
N ASN A 72 -3.97 -7.36 6.20
CA ASN A 72 -5.20 -8.00 6.65
C ASN A 72 -5.15 -8.62 8.06
N GLY A 73 -4.22 -8.18 8.91
CA GLY A 73 -3.89 -8.89 10.15
C GLY A 73 -4.14 -8.07 11.40
N LYS A 74 -3.23 -8.19 12.37
CA LYS A 74 -3.39 -7.67 13.73
C LYS A 74 -2.32 -6.64 14.05
N PRO A 75 -2.66 -5.57 14.80
CA PRO A 75 -1.69 -4.56 15.18
C PRO A 75 -0.58 -5.17 16.04
N LEU A 76 0.60 -4.56 15.98
CA LEU A 76 1.68 -4.81 16.93
C LEU A 76 1.43 -4.01 18.21
N ASP A 77 1.86 -4.57 19.35
CA ASP A 77 2.00 -3.78 20.57
C ASP A 77 2.99 -2.63 20.31
N PHE A 78 2.63 -1.42 20.77
CA PHE A 78 3.39 -0.21 20.57
C PHE A 78 4.79 -0.30 21.21
N ALA A 79 4.91 -1.03 22.31
CA ALA A 79 6.17 -1.23 23.01
C ALA A 79 6.95 -2.47 22.54
N SER A 80 6.41 -3.23 21.58
CA SER A 80 7.02 -4.48 21.13
C SER A 80 8.41 -4.24 20.51
N PRO A 81 9.34 -5.21 20.65
CA PRO A 81 10.62 -5.17 19.95
C PRO A 81 10.45 -5.01 18.43
N GLU A 82 9.42 -5.61 17.85
CA GLU A 82 9.09 -5.54 16.43
C GLU A 82 8.74 -4.11 16.00
N MET A 83 7.83 -3.45 16.72
CA MET A 83 7.47 -2.05 16.47
C MET A 83 8.69 -1.13 16.61
N ASN A 84 9.45 -1.29 17.70
CA ASN A 84 10.65 -0.49 17.95
C ASN A 84 11.71 -0.68 16.85
N ASN A 85 11.87 -1.90 16.34
CA ASN A 85 12.77 -2.20 15.24
C ASN A 85 12.33 -1.53 13.92
N ILE A 86 11.03 -1.55 13.61
CA ILE A 86 10.48 -0.85 12.44
C ILE A 86 10.76 0.66 12.55
N LEU A 87 10.43 1.25 13.69
CA LEU A 87 10.67 2.68 13.97
C LEU A 87 12.15 3.05 13.85
N ALA A 88 13.04 2.24 14.41
CA ALA A 88 14.48 2.46 14.31
C ALA A 88 14.96 2.48 12.85
N TYR A 89 14.42 1.61 12.00
CA TYR A 89 14.77 1.60 10.58
C TYR A 89 14.23 2.83 9.83
N MET A 90 12.98 3.23 10.08
CA MET A 90 12.40 4.45 9.49
C MET A 90 13.14 5.72 9.94
N ARG A 91 13.56 5.77 11.22
CA ARG A 91 14.40 6.84 11.75
C ARG A 91 15.76 6.86 11.07
N TRP A 92 16.42 5.71 10.95
CA TRP A 92 17.71 5.59 10.27
C TRP A 92 17.65 6.05 8.81
N LEU A 93 16.62 5.63 8.05
CA LEU A 93 16.39 6.11 6.69
C LEU A 93 16.17 7.62 6.61
N SER A 94 15.65 8.23 7.68
CA SER A 94 15.36 9.67 7.75
C SER A 94 16.54 10.50 8.29
N THR A 95 17.72 9.91 8.46
CA THR A 95 18.91 10.63 8.95
C THR A 95 19.24 11.81 8.02
N GLY A 96 19.40 13.00 8.60
CA GLY A 96 19.70 14.22 7.85
C GLY A 96 18.49 14.94 7.25
N VAL A 97 17.28 14.36 7.33
CA VAL A 97 16.04 15.07 6.97
C VAL A 97 15.55 15.90 8.16
N PRO A 98 15.39 17.22 8.03
CA PRO A 98 14.89 18.06 9.12
C PRO A 98 13.47 17.67 9.54
N THR A 99 13.19 17.69 10.84
CA THR A 99 11.84 17.54 11.38
C THR A 99 10.92 18.64 10.84
N GLY A 100 9.65 18.30 10.60
CA GLY A 100 8.65 19.18 10.00
C GLY A 100 8.75 19.31 8.48
N THR A 101 9.74 18.68 7.84
CA THR A 101 9.94 18.76 6.39
C THR A 101 9.49 17.48 5.69
N SER A 102 8.68 17.63 4.65
CA SER A 102 8.36 16.54 3.73
C SER A 102 9.39 16.49 2.60
N ILE A 103 9.84 15.29 2.24
CA ILE A 103 10.74 15.11 1.08
C ILE A 103 9.96 15.16 -0.24
N ALA A 104 10.66 15.50 -1.32
CA ALA A 104 10.16 15.29 -2.67
C ALA A 104 9.92 13.80 -2.93
N GLY A 105 8.82 13.46 -3.60
CA GLY A 105 8.46 12.07 -3.87
C GLY A 105 7.86 11.30 -2.69
N ARG A 106 7.50 11.96 -1.58
CA ARG A 106 6.70 11.36 -0.50
C ARG A 106 5.34 10.91 -1.04
N GLY A 107 4.88 9.74 -0.61
CA GLY A 107 3.60 9.17 -1.03
C GLY A 107 3.63 8.62 -2.46
N PHE A 108 2.47 8.57 -3.10
CA PHE A 108 2.36 8.27 -4.53
C PHE A 108 2.26 9.58 -5.32
N ILE A 109 2.52 9.51 -6.62
CA ILE A 109 2.31 10.66 -7.51
C ILE A 109 0.83 11.07 -7.55
N SER A 110 0.54 12.27 -8.06
CA SER A 110 -0.83 12.66 -8.39
C SER A 110 -1.30 11.99 -9.68
N ILE A 111 -2.60 11.71 -9.77
CA ILE A 111 -3.24 11.24 -11.01
C ILE A 111 -4.52 12.03 -11.28
N ASN A 112 -4.90 12.17 -12.55
CA ASN A 112 -6.09 12.91 -12.94
C ASN A 112 -7.40 12.21 -12.52
N GLN A 113 -7.93 12.57 -11.35
CA GLN A 113 -9.17 11.99 -10.81
C GLN A 113 -10.45 12.47 -11.50
N LYS A 114 -10.36 13.29 -12.54
CA LYS A 114 -11.52 13.67 -13.39
C LYS A 114 -11.78 12.64 -14.48
N LEU A 115 -10.79 11.81 -14.82
CA LEU A 115 -10.95 10.71 -15.75
C LEU A 115 -11.91 9.67 -15.16
N LYS A 116 -12.79 9.14 -16.01
CA LYS A 116 -13.76 8.12 -15.60
C LYS A 116 -13.10 6.75 -15.74
N PRO A 117 -13.08 5.92 -14.68
CA PRO A 117 -12.56 4.58 -14.77
C PRO A 117 -13.43 3.67 -15.64
N ASP A 118 -12.79 2.80 -16.41
CA ASP A 118 -13.40 1.75 -17.22
C ASP A 118 -12.78 0.38 -16.88
N SER A 119 -13.58 -0.47 -16.23
CA SER A 119 -13.13 -1.80 -15.81
C SER A 119 -12.96 -2.79 -16.98
N GLU A 120 -13.64 -2.61 -18.12
CA GLU A 120 -13.51 -3.51 -19.27
C GLU A 120 -12.17 -3.26 -19.97
N SER A 121 -11.89 -1.98 -20.27
CA SER A 121 -10.57 -1.54 -20.75
C SER A 121 -9.45 -1.95 -19.79
N GLY A 122 -9.70 -1.82 -18.48
CA GLY A 122 -8.79 -2.25 -17.42
C GLY A 122 -8.47 -3.74 -17.44
N ALA A 123 -9.45 -4.59 -17.73
CA ALA A 123 -9.26 -6.04 -17.85
C ALA A 123 -8.34 -6.39 -19.04
N SER A 124 -8.52 -5.73 -20.18
CA SER A 124 -7.64 -5.92 -21.35
C SER A 124 -6.21 -5.48 -21.08
N ILE A 125 -6.03 -4.30 -20.45
CA ILE A 125 -4.71 -3.80 -20.04
C ILE A 125 -4.05 -4.77 -19.05
N TYR A 126 -4.83 -5.30 -18.10
CA TYR A 126 -4.32 -6.27 -17.13
C TYR A 126 -3.80 -7.54 -17.80
N GLU A 127 -4.57 -8.10 -18.73
CA GLU A 127 -4.19 -9.30 -19.47
C GLU A 127 -2.89 -9.10 -20.25
N GLU A 128 -2.77 -7.97 -20.95
CA GLU A 128 -1.61 -7.67 -21.79
C GLU A 128 -0.35 -7.33 -20.97
N LYS A 129 -0.48 -6.50 -19.92
CA LYS A 129 0.65 -5.82 -19.28
C LYS A 129 0.94 -6.28 -17.85
N CYS A 130 0.04 -7.02 -17.20
CA CYS A 130 0.16 -7.34 -15.77
C CYS A 130 0.11 -8.85 -15.46
N ALA A 131 -0.72 -9.60 -16.19
CA ALA A 131 -1.03 -11.00 -15.89
C ALA A 131 0.18 -11.94 -15.96
N SER A 132 1.20 -11.62 -16.75
CA SER A 132 2.45 -12.40 -16.86
C SER A 132 3.23 -12.47 -15.54
N CYS A 133 3.11 -11.44 -14.69
CA CYS A 133 3.74 -11.40 -13.37
C CYS A 133 2.75 -11.69 -12.24
N HIS A 134 1.57 -11.07 -12.28
CA HIS A 134 0.58 -11.15 -11.20
C HIS A 134 -0.43 -12.30 -11.33
N GLY A 135 -0.32 -13.11 -12.39
CA GLY A 135 -1.24 -14.21 -12.67
C GLY A 135 -2.53 -13.76 -13.34
N LYS A 136 -3.16 -14.65 -14.11
CA LYS A 136 -4.41 -14.33 -14.84
C LYS A 136 -5.57 -14.04 -13.90
N LYS A 137 -5.53 -14.56 -12.67
CA LYS A 137 -6.54 -14.36 -11.63
C LYS A 137 -5.99 -13.52 -10.47
N GLY A 138 -4.93 -12.74 -10.70
CA GLY A 138 -4.34 -11.84 -9.70
C GLY A 138 -3.76 -12.55 -8.48
N GLU A 139 -3.53 -13.86 -8.59
CA GLU A 139 -3.07 -14.74 -7.52
C GLU A 139 -1.59 -14.52 -7.16
N GLY A 140 -0.87 -13.73 -7.95
CA GLY A 140 0.56 -13.50 -7.80
C GLY A 140 1.41 -14.69 -8.24
N SER A 141 2.72 -14.58 -8.02
CA SER A 141 3.68 -15.65 -8.26
C SER A 141 4.36 -16.02 -6.95
N LYS A 142 4.08 -17.24 -6.47
CA LYS A 142 4.49 -17.72 -5.16
C LYS A 142 5.78 -18.55 -5.26
N THR A 143 6.69 -18.34 -4.31
CA THR A 143 7.81 -19.22 -3.96
C THR A 143 7.43 -20.04 -2.72
N GLU A 144 8.27 -20.98 -2.27
CA GLU A 144 7.95 -21.85 -1.12
C GLU A 144 7.43 -21.11 0.13
N LYS A 145 7.88 -19.88 0.38
CA LYS A 145 7.56 -19.14 1.61
C LYS A 145 6.96 -17.75 1.38
N THR A 146 7.13 -17.15 0.21
CA THR A 146 6.69 -15.76 -0.05
C THR A 146 6.33 -15.53 -1.52
N TYR A 147 5.81 -14.35 -1.85
CA TYR A 147 5.47 -13.98 -3.21
C TYR A 147 6.62 -13.21 -3.89
N THR A 148 7.06 -13.70 -5.05
CA THR A 148 7.93 -12.93 -5.96
C THR A 148 7.16 -11.76 -6.55
N PHE A 149 5.94 -12.03 -7.02
CA PHE A 149 4.98 -11.00 -7.44
C PHE A 149 3.74 -11.12 -6.56
N PRO A 150 3.33 -10.04 -5.86
CA PRO A 150 2.26 -10.11 -4.88
C PRO A 150 0.90 -10.39 -5.53
N PRO A 151 -0.03 -11.05 -4.81
CA PRO A 151 -1.42 -11.14 -5.22
C PRO A 151 -2.09 -9.77 -5.19
N LEU A 152 -2.80 -9.43 -6.25
CA LEU A 152 -3.49 -8.14 -6.40
C LEU A 152 -4.93 -8.16 -5.89
N TRP A 153 -5.54 -9.34 -5.84
CA TRP A 153 -6.83 -9.62 -5.22
C TRP A 153 -6.90 -11.07 -4.74
N GLY A 154 -8.07 -11.50 -4.28
CA GLY A 154 -8.26 -12.80 -3.64
C GLY A 154 -7.84 -12.80 -2.16
N PRO A 155 -7.90 -13.96 -1.49
CA PRO A 155 -7.75 -14.08 -0.04
C PRO A 155 -6.36 -13.65 0.47
N ASP A 156 -5.32 -13.82 -0.35
CA ASP A 156 -3.94 -13.50 0.04
C ASP A 156 -3.53 -12.05 -0.24
N SER A 157 -4.44 -11.20 -0.73
CA SER A 157 -4.18 -9.78 -1.01
C SER A 157 -4.58 -8.85 0.15
N PHE A 158 -4.45 -7.55 -0.06
CA PHE A 158 -4.89 -6.53 0.89
C PHE A 158 -6.42 -6.48 1.00
N ASN A 159 -6.95 -6.13 2.17
CA ASN A 159 -8.39 -6.02 2.37
C ASN A 159 -8.98 -4.73 1.80
N ASP A 160 -10.30 -4.65 1.72
CA ASP A 160 -11.02 -3.49 1.17
C ASP A 160 -10.89 -2.20 2.01
N GLY A 161 -10.33 -2.27 3.22
CA GLY A 161 -9.93 -1.13 4.04
C GLY A 161 -8.58 -0.54 3.67
N ALA A 162 -7.76 -1.20 2.85
CA ALA A 162 -6.43 -0.71 2.49
C ALA A 162 -6.51 0.53 1.60
N GLY A 163 -5.50 1.41 1.70
CA GLY A 163 -5.39 2.57 0.80
C GLY A 163 -5.29 2.16 -0.67
N MET A 164 -4.64 1.03 -0.95
CA MET A 164 -4.47 0.44 -2.27
C MET A 164 -5.77 -0.14 -2.85
N ALA A 165 -6.83 -0.30 -2.04
CA ALA A 165 -8.14 -0.70 -2.53
C ALA A 165 -8.94 0.44 -3.18
N ARG A 166 -8.41 1.66 -3.17
CA ARG A 166 -9.02 2.83 -3.79
C ARG A 166 -8.46 3.04 -5.20
N THR A 167 -9.34 3.14 -6.20
CA THR A 167 -8.97 3.22 -7.62
C THR A 167 -7.90 4.27 -7.91
N TYR A 168 -8.09 5.52 -7.48
CA TYR A 168 -7.13 6.57 -7.85
C TYR A 168 -5.81 6.47 -7.06
N THR A 169 -5.84 5.89 -5.86
CA THR A 169 -4.61 5.61 -5.09
C THR A 169 -3.80 4.50 -5.76
N ALA A 170 -4.48 3.44 -6.19
CA ALA A 170 -3.87 2.35 -6.93
C ALA A 170 -3.33 2.80 -8.28
N ALA A 171 -4.10 3.60 -9.02
CA ALA A 171 -3.71 4.13 -10.31
C ALA A 171 -2.46 5.02 -10.23
N ALA A 172 -2.35 5.85 -9.20
CA ALA A 172 -1.14 6.63 -8.94
C ALA A 172 0.10 5.76 -8.72
N PHE A 173 -0.03 4.68 -7.95
CA PHE A 173 1.06 3.72 -7.77
C PHE A 173 1.42 3.02 -9.08
N VAL A 174 0.41 2.54 -9.82
CA VAL A 174 0.57 1.83 -11.09
C VAL A 174 1.25 2.71 -12.13
N LYS A 175 0.74 3.93 -12.36
CA LYS A 175 1.30 4.88 -13.33
C LYS A 175 2.80 5.09 -13.13
N HIS A 176 3.26 5.27 -11.89
CA HIS A 176 4.66 5.57 -11.66
C HIS A 176 5.56 4.33 -11.58
N ASN A 177 5.04 3.20 -11.10
CA ASN A 177 5.88 2.07 -10.69
C ASN A 177 5.68 0.79 -11.52
N MET A 178 4.62 0.74 -12.33
CA MET A 178 4.24 -0.44 -13.09
C MET A 178 4.07 -0.15 -14.60
N PRO A 179 4.34 -1.13 -15.48
CA PRO A 179 4.95 -2.43 -15.18
C PRO A 179 6.35 -2.32 -14.57
N LEU A 180 6.79 -3.35 -13.83
CA LEU A 180 8.03 -3.26 -13.04
C LEU A 180 9.25 -2.93 -13.92
N GLY A 181 9.94 -1.83 -13.61
CA GLY A 181 11.08 -1.34 -14.41
C GLY A 181 10.68 -0.54 -15.65
N GLN A 182 9.39 -0.38 -15.91
CA GLN A 182 8.79 0.37 -17.02
C GLN A 182 7.73 1.35 -16.51
N GLY A 183 8.00 1.98 -15.36
CA GLY A 183 7.15 3.02 -14.81
C GLY A 183 6.92 4.16 -15.82
N GLU A 184 5.79 4.84 -15.67
CA GLU A 184 5.36 5.99 -16.46
C GLU A 184 4.99 5.71 -17.93
N THR A 185 5.08 4.44 -18.37
CA THR A 185 4.71 4.01 -19.73
C THR A 185 3.21 3.97 -19.99
N LEU A 186 2.40 3.64 -18.98
CA LEU A 186 0.93 3.72 -19.09
C LEU A 186 0.49 5.18 -19.08
N THR A 187 -0.53 5.53 -19.86
CA THR A 187 -1.24 6.82 -19.71
C THR A 187 -2.00 6.88 -18.37
N ASP A 188 -2.42 8.08 -17.96
CA ASP A 188 -3.26 8.24 -16.77
C ASP A 188 -4.56 7.42 -16.88
N GLN A 189 -5.18 7.40 -18.08
CA GLN A 189 -6.40 6.64 -18.32
C GLN A 189 -6.15 5.13 -18.18
N GLU A 190 -5.12 4.59 -18.84
CA GLU A 190 -4.77 3.17 -18.73
C GLU A 190 -4.47 2.76 -17.28
N ALA A 191 -3.75 3.60 -16.53
CA ALA A 191 -3.44 3.33 -15.13
C ALA A 191 -4.70 3.35 -14.24
N ILE A 192 -5.66 4.23 -14.53
CA ILE A 192 -6.95 4.29 -13.83
C ILE A 192 -7.80 3.07 -14.15
N ASP A 193 -7.88 2.69 -15.42
CA ASP A 193 -8.71 1.58 -15.89
C ASP A 193 -8.22 0.25 -15.31
N VAL A 194 -6.91 -0.03 -15.42
CA VAL A 194 -6.36 -1.26 -14.83
C VAL A 194 -6.50 -1.27 -13.31
N ALA A 195 -6.34 -0.13 -12.64
CA ALA A 195 -6.55 0.00 -11.21
C ALA A 195 -8.00 -0.26 -10.81
N GLU A 196 -8.96 0.27 -11.57
CA GLU A 196 -10.38 0.01 -11.36
C GLU A 196 -10.65 -1.48 -11.42
N TYR A 197 -10.17 -2.14 -12.48
CA TYR A 197 -10.36 -3.57 -12.68
C TYR A 197 -9.87 -4.41 -11.50
N PHE A 198 -8.60 -4.25 -11.07
CA PHE A 198 -8.06 -5.14 -10.02
C PHE A 198 -8.52 -4.76 -8.61
N THR A 199 -8.77 -3.47 -8.34
CA THR A 199 -9.23 -3.05 -7.00
C THR A 199 -10.68 -3.46 -6.74
N HIS A 200 -11.47 -3.67 -7.80
CA HIS A 200 -12.87 -4.08 -7.70
C HIS A 200 -13.11 -5.60 -7.61
N GLN A 201 -12.07 -6.42 -7.80
CA GLN A 201 -12.13 -7.85 -7.58
C GLN A 201 -12.37 -8.23 -6.09
N ILE A 202 -12.83 -9.46 -5.87
CA ILE A 202 -13.08 -10.02 -4.54
C ILE A 202 -11.79 -10.02 -3.71
N ARG A 203 -11.89 -9.59 -2.45
CA ARG A 203 -10.79 -9.50 -1.47
C ARG A 203 -11.34 -9.58 -0.04
N PRO A 204 -10.49 -9.74 0.99
CA PRO A 204 -10.95 -9.76 2.37
C PRO A 204 -11.66 -8.45 2.77
N VAL A 205 -12.62 -8.58 3.68
CA VAL A 205 -13.41 -7.46 4.20
C VAL A 205 -12.76 -6.94 5.48
N TYR A 206 -12.47 -5.64 5.54
CA TYR A 206 -12.06 -4.99 6.78
C TYR A 206 -13.25 -4.92 7.74
N SER A 207 -13.07 -5.30 9.01
CA SER A 207 -14.18 -5.40 9.96
C SER A 207 -14.54 -4.07 10.64
N LYS A 208 -13.59 -3.12 10.74
CA LYS A 208 -13.76 -1.86 11.51
C LYS A 208 -14.11 -0.65 10.63
N LYS A 209 -14.82 -0.88 9.53
CA LYS A 209 -15.19 0.15 8.54
C LYS A 209 -15.98 1.31 9.11
N SER A 210 -16.85 1.04 10.08
CA SER A 210 -17.71 2.04 10.74
C SER A 210 -16.94 3.08 11.54
N LEU A 211 -15.65 2.86 11.81
CA LEU A 211 -14.79 3.80 12.51
C LEU A 211 -14.07 4.77 11.56
N ASP A 212 -14.17 4.55 10.25
CA ASP A 212 -13.50 5.40 9.26
C ASP A 212 -14.33 6.62 8.89
N TRP A 213 -13.64 7.75 8.69
CA TRP A 213 -14.18 9.05 8.28
C TRP A 213 -15.30 9.55 9.20
N PRO A 214 -15.04 9.68 10.52
CA PRO A 214 -16.05 10.14 11.48
C PRO A 214 -16.56 11.57 11.18
N ASN A 215 -15.83 12.34 10.37
CA ASN A 215 -16.16 13.71 9.98
C ASN A 215 -16.85 13.80 8.60
N GLY A 216 -17.21 12.67 7.97
CA GLY A 216 -17.91 12.65 6.68
C GLY A 216 -17.03 12.93 5.45
N ASP A 217 -15.71 12.97 5.61
CA ASP A 217 -14.71 13.23 4.57
C ASP A 217 -14.27 11.96 3.81
N LYS A 218 -15.23 11.07 3.58
CA LYS A 218 -15.00 9.79 2.87
C LYS A 218 -14.65 10.02 1.39
N PRO A 219 -13.53 9.50 0.88
CA PRO A 219 -13.19 9.54 -0.54
C PRO A 219 -14.24 8.87 -1.42
N LYS A 220 -14.50 9.44 -2.60
CA LYS A 220 -15.46 8.90 -3.58
C LYS A 220 -15.13 7.48 -4.08
N ASP A 221 -13.86 7.10 -4.01
CA ASP A 221 -13.32 5.82 -4.46
C ASP A 221 -13.01 4.85 -3.30
N ALA A 222 -13.51 5.15 -2.08
CA ALA A 222 -13.50 4.20 -0.99
C ALA A 222 -14.42 3.00 -1.30
N ARG A 223 -13.97 1.78 -0.96
CA ARG A 223 -14.70 0.53 -1.27
C ARG A 223 -15.97 0.31 -0.46
N TYR A 224 -16.19 1.10 0.59
CA TYR A 224 -17.35 1.04 1.48
C TYR A 224 -17.67 2.43 2.01
#